data_AF-A0A1W1E557-F1
#
_entry.id   AF-A0A1W1E557-F1
#
_cell.length_a   1.000
_cell.length_b   1.000
_cell.length_c   1.000
_cell.angle_alpha   90.00
_cell.angle_beta   90.00
_cell.angle_gamma   90.00
#
_symmetry.space_group_name_H-M   'P 1'
#
loop_
_entity.id
_entity.type
_entity.pdbx_description
1 polymer ?
#
loop_
_entity_poly.entity_id
_entity_poly.type
_entity_poly.pdbx_seq_one_letter_code
_entity_poly.pdbx_strand_id
1 'polypeptide(L)'
;MNITEKELAVYCDLVYDIYKTKANFFGEEDEFKEAFYIAASHSLIDIANYAKKVHINITELEVVKILVFSIKHLQNTKFNFNIERYIRSIFSYLEQTYAIKFDRDELHQSIKVCENLINEDQTISVYTFIKGAQEGARAERNV
;
A
#
# COMPACT_ATOMS: atom_id res chain seq x y z
N MET A 1 -1.84 -5.96 -23.79
CA MET A 1 -2.90 -6.63 -23.01
C MET A 1 -3.80 -5.52 -22.48
N ASN A 2 -5.07 -5.46 -22.88
CA ASN A 2 -6.01 -4.44 -22.39
C ASN A 2 -6.59 -4.94 -21.08
N ILE A 3 -6.07 -4.44 -19.96
CA ILE A 3 -6.63 -4.69 -18.63
C ILE A 3 -7.96 -3.95 -18.55
N THR A 4 -9.03 -4.66 -18.20
CA THR A 4 -10.37 -4.09 -18.07
C THR A 4 -10.59 -3.53 -16.66
N GLU A 5 -11.47 -2.54 -16.54
CA GLU A 5 -11.87 -1.94 -15.26
C GLU A 5 -12.40 -2.99 -14.27
N LYS A 6 -13.06 -4.04 -14.78
CA LYS A 6 -13.58 -5.16 -13.98
C LYS A 6 -12.49 -6.08 -13.43
N GLU A 7 -11.39 -6.26 -14.16
CA GLU A 7 -10.22 -7.02 -13.69
C GLU A 7 -9.44 -6.23 -12.63
N LEU A 8 -9.42 -4.89 -12.74
CA LEU A 8 -8.82 -3.99 -11.75
C LEU A 8 -9.66 -3.85 -10.49
N ALA A 9 -10.99 -3.84 -10.62
CA ALA A 9 -11.92 -3.69 -9.51
C ALA A 9 -11.70 -4.74 -8.41
N VAL A 10 -11.41 -6.00 -8.76
CA VAL A 10 -11.15 -7.08 -7.78
C VAL A 10 -9.88 -6.81 -6.96
N TYR A 11 -8.84 -6.23 -7.57
CA TYR A 11 -7.64 -5.82 -6.84
C TYR A 11 -7.92 -4.59 -5.98
N CYS A 12 -8.70 -3.62 -6.47
CA CYS A 12 -9.11 -2.46 -5.69
C CYS A 12 -10.00 -2.85 -4.50
N ASP A 13 -10.93 -3.80 -4.66
CA ASP A 13 -11.77 -4.35 -3.59
C ASP A 13 -10.90 -5.05 -2.53
N LEU A 14 -9.97 -5.93 -2.95
CA LEU A 14 -9.06 -6.62 -2.01
C LEU A 14 -8.19 -5.63 -1.22
N VAL A 15 -7.63 -4.64 -1.91
CA VAL A 15 -6.72 -3.65 -1.33
C VAL A 15 -7.51 -2.67 -0.43
N TYR A 16 -8.76 -2.37 -0.77
CA TYR A 16 -9.68 -1.60 0.06
C TYR A 16 -10.14 -2.37 1.30
N ASP A 17 -10.44 -3.66 1.18
CA ASP A 17 -10.83 -4.50 2.32
C ASP A 17 -9.67 -4.67 3.30
N ILE A 18 -8.44 -4.83 2.80
CA ILE A 18 -7.22 -4.80 3.63
C ILE A 18 -7.16 -3.49 4.40
N TYR A 19 -7.33 -2.36 3.72
CA TYR A 19 -7.34 -1.07 4.39
C TYR A 19 -8.46 -0.96 5.42
N LYS A 20 -9.73 -1.20 5.04
CA LYS A 20 -10.91 -1.09 5.91
C LYS A 20 -10.78 -1.94 7.18
N THR A 21 -10.39 -3.20 7.03
CA THR A 21 -10.32 -4.16 8.15
C THR A 21 -9.11 -3.94 9.05
N LYS A 22 -8.00 -3.42 8.52
CA LYS A 22 -6.75 -3.25 9.29
C LYS A 22 -6.53 -1.85 9.82
N ALA A 23 -7.16 -0.85 9.22
CA ALA A 23 -7.12 0.55 9.66
C ALA A 23 -8.20 0.88 10.70
N ASN A 24 -9.03 -0.08 11.15
CA ASN A 24 -10.14 0.15 12.09
C ASN A 24 -11.02 1.36 11.68
N PHE A 25 -11.42 1.41 10.42
CA PHE A 25 -12.32 2.45 9.92
C PHE A 25 -13.76 2.15 10.35
N PHE A 26 -14.26 2.87 11.34
CA PHE A 26 -15.68 2.92 11.66
C PHE A 26 -16.27 4.22 11.07
N GLY A 27 -17.06 4.13 9.99
CA GLY A 27 -17.99 5.20 9.59
C GLY A 27 -17.71 6.03 8.32
N GLU A 28 -16.71 5.73 7.48
CA GLU A 28 -16.45 6.47 6.22
C GLU A 28 -16.73 5.61 4.96
N GLU A 29 -17.89 4.93 4.91
CA GLU A 29 -17.98 3.66 4.18
C GLU A 29 -18.07 3.71 2.64
N ASP A 30 -18.64 4.76 2.04
CA ASP A 30 -18.85 4.81 0.58
C ASP A 30 -17.97 5.85 -0.13
N GLU A 31 -17.90 7.08 0.37
CA GLU A 31 -17.16 8.16 -0.28
C GLU A 31 -15.63 7.91 -0.29
N PHE A 32 -15.09 7.31 0.77
CA PHE A 32 -13.67 6.95 0.81
C PHE A 32 -13.34 5.76 -0.11
N LYS A 33 -14.31 4.85 -0.34
CA LYS A 33 -14.13 3.71 -1.27
C LYS A 33 -13.87 4.20 -2.68
N GLU A 34 -14.70 5.11 -3.17
CA GLU A 34 -14.52 5.70 -4.50
C GLU A 34 -13.19 6.45 -4.61
N ALA A 35 -12.84 7.25 -3.60
CA ALA A 35 -11.57 7.96 -3.54
C ALA A 35 -10.37 7.01 -3.60
N PHE A 36 -10.45 5.88 -2.89
CA PHE A 36 -9.45 4.84 -2.93
C PHE A 36 -9.33 4.19 -4.30
N TYR A 37 -10.44 3.98 -5.01
CA TYR A 37 -10.43 3.31 -6.31
C TYR A 37 -9.78 4.20 -7.36
N ILE A 38 -10.08 5.49 -7.31
CA ILE A 38 -9.42 6.50 -8.12
C ILE A 38 -7.93 6.54 -7.79
N ALA A 39 -7.56 6.57 -6.51
CA ALA A 39 -6.17 6.60 -6.08
C ALA A 39 -5.37 5.36 -6.50
N ALA A 40 -5.95 4.16 -6.36
CA ALA A 40 -5.37 2.92 -6.83
C ALA A 40 -5.24 2.89 -8.36
N SER A 41 -6.23 3.43 -9.09
CA SER A 41 -6.17 3.49 -10.55
C SER A 41 -5.04 4.39 -11.04
N HIS A 42 -4.86 5.57 -10.43
CA HIS A 42 -3.74 6.45 -10.75
C HIS A 42 -2.38 5.85 -10.33
N SER A 43 -2.34 5.09 -9.23
CA SER A 43 -1.09 4.46 -8.77
C SER A 43 -0.53 3.45 -9.78
N LEU A 44 -1.40 2.82 -10.59
CA LEU A 44 -0.97 1.90 -11.66
C LEU A 44 -0.16 2.61 -12.75
N ILE A 45 -0.51 3.86 -13.05
CA ILE A 45 0.24 4.68 -14.03
C ILE A 45 1.63 4.96 -13.48
N ASP A 46 1.73 5.34 -12.20
CA ASP A 46 3.02 5.59 -11.55
C ASP A 46 3.87 4.33 -11.44
N ILE A 47 3.24 3.18 -11.16
CA ILE A 47 3.90 1.87 -11.14
C ILE A 47 4.45 1.51 -12.52
N ALA A 48 3.66 1.71 -13.58
CA ALA A 48 4.08 1.46 -14.96
C ALA A 48 5.25 2.37 -15.35
N ASN A 49 5.19 3.66 -15.00
CA ASN A 49 6.26 4.62 -15.24
C ASN A 49 7.54 4.27 -14.48
N TYR A 50 7.42 3.89 -13.20
CA TYR A 50 8.52 3.40 -12.39
C TYR A 50 9.16 2.17 -13.04
N ALA A 51 8.37 1.14 -13.36
CA ALA A 51 8.87 -0.09 -13.96
C ALA A 51 9.59 0.16 -15.30
N LYS A 52 9.04 1.05 -16.14
CA LYS A 52 9.69 1.47 -17.38
C LYS A 52 11.03 2.16 -17.12
N LYS A 53 11.08 3.08 -16.14
CA LYS A 53 12.27 3.85 -15.77
C LYS A 53 13.41 2.96 -15.25
N VAL A 54 13.08 1.94 -14.46
CA VAL A 54 14.07 1.04 -13.85
C VAL A 54 14.21 -0.30 -14.57
N HIS A 55 13.63 -0.43 -15.77
CA HIS A 55 13.68 -1.63 -16.61
C HIS A 55 13.22 -2.92 -15.89
N ILE A 56 12.23 -2.80 -15.00
CA ILE A 56 11.59 -3.95 -14.35
C ILE A 56 10.53 -4.51 -15.28
N ASN A 57 10.62 -5.81 -15.57
CA ASN A 57 9.55 -6.52 -16.26
C ASN A 57 8.52 -6.99 -15.21
N ILE A 58 7.35 -6.36 -15.16
CA ILE A 58 6.30 -6.73 -14.22
C ILE A 58 5.59 -7.99 -14.76
N THR A 59 5.79 -9.12 -14.08
CA THR A 59 5.03 -10.36 -14.34
C THR A 59 3.79 -10.47 -13.47
N GLU A 60 3.82 -9.88 -12.27
CA GLU A 60 2.73 -9.87 -11.30
C GLU A 60 2.61 -8.51 -10.61
N LEU A 61 1.37 -8.05 -10.41
CA LEU A 61 1.10 -6.82 -9.69
C LEU A 61 1.02 -7.10 -8.19
N GLU A 62 1.93 -6.49 -7.43
CA GLU A 62 2.06 -6.70 -6.00
C GLU A 62 1.17 -5.73 -5.19
N VAL A 63 0.41 -6.26 -4.24
CA VAL A 63 -0.50 -5.51 -3.34
C VAL A 63 0.21 -4.38 -2.60
N VAL A 64 1.39 -4.65 -2.01
CA VAL A 64 2.20 -3.64 -1.30
C VAL A 64 2.56 -2.47 -2.22
N LYS A 65 2.85 -2.75 -3.49
CA LYS A 65 3.20 -1.72 -4.47
C LYS A 65 2.01 -0.81 -4.76
N ILE A 66 0.82 -1.37 -4.95
CA ILE A 66 -0.42 -0.59 -5.14
C ILE A 66 -0.70 0.27 -3.91
N LEU A 67 -0.65 -0.34 -2.70
CA LEU A 67 -0.89 0.34 -1.43
C LEU A 67 0.02 1.55 -1.29
N VAL A 68 1.34 1.36 -1.42
CA VAL A 68 2.32 2.44 -1.23
C VAL A 68 2.16 3.55 -2.28
N PHE A 69 2.01 3.20 -3.56
CA PHE A 69 1.88 4.22 -4.61
C PHE A 69 0.54 4.97 -4.56
N SER A 70 -0.51 4.38 -3.97
CA SER A 70 -1.81 5.06 -3.82
C SER A 70 -1.79 6.19 -2.79
N ILE A 71 -0.84 6.21 -1.86
CA ILE A 71 -0.74 7.20 -0.78
C ILE A 71 -0.73 8.62 -1.32
N LYS A 72 0.12 8.89 -2.33
CA LYS A 72 0.23 10.21 -2.95
C LYS A 72 -1.09 10.68 -3.55
N HIS A 73 -1.85 9.76 -4.13
CA HIS A 73 -3.15 10.06 -4.72
C HIS A 73 -4.23 10.28 -3.67
N LEU A 74 -4.19 9.51 -2.57
CA LEU A 74 -5.10 9.67 -1.43
C LEU A 74 -4.89 10.99 -0.70
N GLN A 75 -3.65 11.45 -0.55
CA GLN A 75 -3.33 12.77 0.03
C GLN A 75 -3.89 13.95 -0.78
N ASN A 76 -4.11 13.77 -2.08
CA ASN A 76 -4.67 14.79 -2.97
C ASN A 76 -6.20 14.79 -3.00
N THR A 77 -6.86 13.91 -2.23
CA THR A 77 -8.32 13.86 -2.13
C THR A 77 -8.83 14.83 -1.06
N LYS A 78 -10.14 15.13 -1.08
CA LYS A 78 -10.77 16.00 -0.06
C LYS A 78 -10.96 15.31 1.30
N PHE A 79 -10.62 14.03 1.42
CA PHE A 79 -10.79 13.25 2.64
C PHE A 79 -9.65 13.52 3.62
N ASN A 80 -9.95 13.41 4.92
CA ASN A 80 -8.94 13.54 5.97
C ASN A 80 -8.09 12.25 6.03
N PHE A 81 -7.23 12.08 5.04
CA PHE A 81 -6.38 10.91 4.89
C PHE A 81 -5.31 10.88 6.00
N ASN A 82 -5.32 9.80 6.79
CA ASN A 82 -4.32 9.59 7.85
C ASN A 82 -3.24 8.61 7.37
N ILE A 83 -2.06 9.15 7.07
CA ILE A 83 -0.90 8.41 6.55
C ILE A 83 -0.44 7.34 7.55
N GLU A 84 -0.31 7.69 8.84
CA GLU A 84 0.14 6.77 9.89
C GLU A 84 -0.75 5.52 9.92
N ARG A 85 -2.07 5.73 9.93
CA ARG A 85 -3.08 4.68 9.95
C ARG A 85 -3.03 3.83 8.67
N TYR A 86 -2.81 4.48 7.53
CA TYR A 86 -2.64 3.79 6.26
C TYR A 86 -1.41 2.87 6.26
N ILE A 87 -0.24 3.37 6.64
CA ILE A 87 0.98 2.55 6.71
C ILE A 87 0.85 1.42 7.71
N ARG A 88 0.23 1.66 8.87
CA ARG A 88 -0.07 0.63 9.86
C ARG A 88 -0.92 -0.51 9.27
N SER A 89 -1.87 -0.18 8.38
CA SER A 89 -2.69 -1.18 7.69
C SER A 89 -1.86 -2.08 6.77
N ILE A 90 -0.82 -1.54 6.11
CA ILE A 90 0.11 -2.31 5.27
C ILE A 90 0.89 -3.31 6.12
N PHE A 91 1.46 -2.87 7.25
CA PHE A 91 2.18 -3.78 8.14
C PHE A 91 1.26 -4.85 8.75
N SER A 92 0.04 -4.49 9.11
CA SER A 92 -0.97 -5.43 9.60
C SER A 92 -1.35 -6.48 8.54
N TYR A 93 -1.38 -6.09 7.27
CA TYR A 93 -1.54 -7.01 6.15
C TYR A 93 -0.37 -7.98 6.04
N LEU A 94 0.87 -7.50 6.21
CA LEU A 94 2.06 -8.35 6.20
C LEU A 94 2.05 -9.36 7.37
N GLU A 95 1.72 -8.93 8.59
CA GLU A 95 1.58 -9.83 9.76
C GLU A 95 0.62 -10.98 9.47
N GLN A 96 -0.55 -10.68 8.89
CA GLN A 96 -1.53 -11.71 8.56
C GLN A 96 -1.07 -12.61 7.40
N THR A 97 -0.51 -12.02 6.34
CA THR A 97 -0.14 -12.75 5.11
C THR A 97 0.99 -13.74 5.36
N TYR A 98 1.93 -13.37 6.23
CA TYR A 98 3.11 -14.18 6.53
C TYR A 98 3.05 -14.87 7.90
N ALA A 99 1.96 -14.70 8.65
CA ALA A 99 1.78 -15.25 10.01
C ALA A 99 2.91 -14.86 10.98
N ILE A 100 3.42 -13.64 10.86
CA ILE A 100 4.45 -13.07 11.74
C ILE A 100 3.85 -11.97 12.64
N LYS A 101 4.62 -11.54 13.64
CA LYS A 101 4.32 -10.33 14.42
C LYS A 101 5.54 -9.43 14.42
N PHE A 102 5.36 -8.18 13.99
CA PHE A 102 6.40 -7.18 14.16
C PHE A 102 6.46 -6.74 15.61
N ASP A 103 7.66 -6.39 16.07
CA ASP A 103 7.82 -5.67 17.33
C ASP A 103 7.03 -4.35 17.28
N ARG A 104 6.33 -4.01 18.36
CA ARG A 104 5.39 -2.89 18.35
C ARG A 104 6.09 -1.53 18.43
N ASP A 105 7.22 -1.46 19.12
CA ASP A 105 8.01 -0.23 19.22
C ASP A 105 8.75 0.02 17.90
N GLU A 106 9.35 -1.01 17.30
CA GLU A 106 9.99 -0.93 15.99
C GLU A 106 8.99 -0.60 14.87
N LEU A 107 7.78 -1.19 14.91
CA LEU A 107 6.72 -0.87 13.98
C LEU A 107 6.32 0.60 14.07
N HIS A 108 6.20 1.15 15.29
CA HIS A 108 5.87 2.56 15.47
C HIS A 108 6.93 3.48 14.86
N GLN A 109 8.21 3.17 15.06
CA GLN A 109 9.30 3.94 14.43
C GLN A 109 9.31 3.79 12.91
N SER A 110 9.07 2.58 12.41
CA SER A 110 8.99 2.28 10.98
C SER A 110 7.88 3.08 10.30
N ILE A 111 6.72 3.21 10.94
CA ILE A 111 5.61 4.02 10.44
C ILE A 111 6.01 5.50 10.36
N LYS A 112 6.67 6.05 11.40
CA LYS A 112 7.15 7.44 11.39
C LYS A 112 8.18 7.72 10.29
N VAL A 113 9.11 6.77 10.07
CA VAL A 113 10.08 6.87 8.97
C VAL A 113 9.34 6.91 7.63
N CYS A 114 8.36 6.04 7.42
CA CYS A 114 7.55 6.04 6.20
C CYS A 114 6.80 7.37 6.02
N GLU A 115 6.17 7.89 7.07
CA GLU A 115 5.46 9.17 7.04
C GLU A 115 6.38 10.33 6.63
N ASN A 116 7.57 10.42 7.23
CA ASN A 116 8.56 11.45 6.86
C ASN A 116 8.97 11.34 5.38
N LEU A 117 9.25 10.13 4.91
CA LEU A 117 9.60 9.90 3.50
C LEU A 117 8.46 10.25 2.55
N ILE A 118 7.21 10.00 2.92
CA ILE A 118 6.02 10.38 2.15
C ILE A 118 5.92 11.90 2.05
N ASN A 119 6.14 12.61 3.16
CA ASN A 119 6.11 14.07 3.20
C ASN A 119 7.22 14.72 2.35
N GLU A 120 8.30 13.98 2.07
CA GLU A 120 9.40 14.38 1.19
C GLU A 120 9.24 13.90 -0.28
N ASP A 121 8.05 13.41 -0.66
CA ASP A 121 7.75 12.84 -2.00
C ASP A 121 8.66 11.64 -2.37
N GLN A 122 9.12 10.88 -1.37
CA GLN A 122 10.00 9.71 -1.54
C GLN A 122 9.23 8.38 -1.56
N THR A 123 8.15 8.29 -2.35
CA THR A 123 7.30 7.08 -2.45
C THR A 123 8.09 5.81 -2.79
N ILE A 124 9.13 5.90 -3.64
CA ILE A 124 9.97 4.75 -4.01
C ILE A 124 10.78 4.25 -2.81
N SER A 125 11.29 5.15 -1.97
CA SER A 125 12.02 4.80 -0.74
C SER A 125 11.11 4.06 0.24
N VAL A 126 9.86 4.53 0.40
CA VAL A 126 8.83 3.87 1.23
C VAL A 126 8.51 2.49 0.69
N TYR A 127 8.30 2.35 -0.62
CA TYR A 127 8.04 1.06 -1.25
C TYR A 127 9.20 0.09 -1.00
N THR A 128 10.43 0.55 -1.20
CA THR A 128 11.64 -0.27 -1.00
C THR A 128 11.77 -0.72 0.46
N PHE A 129 11.51 0.18 1.42
CA PHE A 129 11.55 -0.13 2.85
C PHE A 129 10.51 -1.20 3.23
N ILE A 130 9.26 -1.01 2.84
CA ILE A 130 8.18 -1.97 3.16
C ILE A 130 8.39 -3.30 2.42
N LYS A 131 8.92 -3.27 1.19
CA LYS A 131 9.28 -4.46 0.44
C LYS A 131 10.39 -5.25 1.14
N GLY A 132 11.37 -4.57 1.73
CA GLY A 132 12.38 -5.21 2.58
C GLY A 132 11.76 -5.95 3.76
N ALA A 133 10.82 -5.31 4.48
CA ALA A 133 10.09 -5.95 5.57
C ALA A 133 9.26 -7.17 5.11
N GLN A 134 8.63 -7.07 3.94
CA GLN A 134 7.88 -8.18 3.34
C GLN A 134 8.77 -9.38 3.00
N GLU A 135 9.94 -9.16 2.40
CA GLU A 135 10.87 -10.26 2.09
C GLU A 135 11.47 -10.89 3.35
N GLY A 136 11.75 -10.08 4.39
CA GLY A 136 12.13 -10.58 5.72
C GLY A 136 11.05 -11.46 6.33
N ALA A 137 9.80 -10.99 6.34
CA ALA A 137 8.65 -11.75 6.82
C ALA A 137 8.44 -13.07 6.06
N ARG A 138 8.64 -13.04 4.74
CA ARG A 138 8.55 -14.22 3.89
C ARG A 138 9.65 -15.23 4.20
N ALA A 139 10.86 -14.77 4.51
CA ALA A 139 11.97 -15.66 4.87
C ALA A 139 11.67 -16.39 6.18
N GLU A 140 11.18 -15.70 7.22
CA GLU A 140 10.84 -16.30 8.52
C GLU A 140 9.75 -17.36 8.41
N ARG A 141 8.73 -17.16 7.57
CA ARG A 141 7.66 -18.15 7.35
C ARG A 141 8.17 -19.48 6.79
N ASN A 142 9.30 -19.48 6.08
CA ASN A 142 9.87 -20.67 5.44
C ASN A 142 10.92 -21.37 6.33
N VAL A 143 11.12 -20.92 7.57
CA VAL A 143 11.95 -21.56 8.60
C VAL A 143 11.07 -22.40 9.51
#